data_AF-A0A4Q4D495-F1
#
_entry.id   AF-A0A4Q4D495-F1
#
_cell.length_a   1.000
_cell.length_b   1.000
_cell.length_c   1.000
_cell.angle_alpha   90.00
_cell.angle_beta   90.00
_cell.angle_gamma   90.00
#
_symmetry.space_group_name_H-M   'P 1'
#
loop_
_entity.id
_entity.type
_entity.pdbx_description
1 polymer ?
#
loop_
_entity_poly.entity_id
_entity_poly.type
_entity_poly.pdbx_seq_one_letter_code
_entity_poly.pdbx_strand_id
1 'polypeptide(L)' 'LAQTAVHAGMAGRTDLVVGRRRHRFVHVPIAYVTHRTHGVSPDGDLWLSVLESTSQPHDMT' A
#
# COMPACT_ATOMS: atom_id res chain seq x y z
N LEU A 1 -12.55 6.50 2.79
CA LEU A 1 -12.26 5.08 3.10
C LEU A 1 -13.25 4.53 4.12
N ALA A 2 -13.35 5.13 5.31
CA ALA A 2 -14.31 4.70 6.35
C ALA A 2 -15.75 4.55 5.84
N GLN A 3 -16.31 5.55 5.15
CA GLN A 3 -17.66 5.47 4.57
C GLN A 3 -17.82 4.28 3.60
N THR A 4 -16.83 4.02 2.75
CA THR A 4 -16.84 2.88 1.82
C THR A 4 -16.77 1.55 2.57
N ALA A 5 -15.99 1.47 3.65
CA ALA A 5 -15.94 0.29 4.51
C ALA A 5 -17.28 0.05 5.22
N VAL A 6 -17.92 1.10 5.73
CA VAL A 6 -19.27 1.02 6.30
C VAL A 6 -20.27 0.50 5.27
N HIS A 7 -20.30 1.07 4.07
CA HIS A 7 -21.18 0.59 2.99
C HIS A 7 -20.92 -0.86 2.62
N ALA A 8 -19.66 -1.29 2.57
CA ALA A 8 -19.30 -2.69 2.33
C ALA A 8 -19.86 -3.61 3.43
N GLY A 9 -19.66 -3.24 4.69
CA GLY A 9 -20.19 -3.98 5.85
C GLY A 9 -21.71 -4.03 5.88
N MET A 10 -22.39 -2.90 5.63
CA MET A 10 -23.85 -2.83 5.55
C MET A 10 -24.43 -3.67 4.41
N ALA A 11 -23.66 -3.85 3.32
CA ALA A 11 -24.01 -4.74 2.23
C ALA A 11 -23.64 -6.22 2.48
N GLY A 12 -23.24 -6.57 3.71
CA GLY A 12 -22.92 -7.94 4.11
C GLY A 12 -21.55 -8.44 3.67
N ARG A 13 -20.65 -7.56 3.20
CA ARG A 13 -19.29 -7.96 2.84
C ARG A 13 -18.42 -8.09 4.10
N THR A 14 -17.81 -9.27 4.26
CA THR A 14 -16.94 -9.60 5.40
C THR A 14 -15.56 -10.09 4.91
N ASP A 15 -14.64 -10.33 5.84
CA ASP A 15 -13.29 -10.88 5.60
C ASP A 15 -12.45 -10.12 4.55
N LEU A 16 -12.62 -8.80 4.50
CA LEU A 16 -11.92 -7.94 3.55
C LEU A 16 -11.51 -6.60 4.18
N VAL A 17 -10.54 -5.97 3.53
CA VAL A 17 -10.13 -4.59 3.78
C VAL A 17 -10.57 -3.71 2.61
N VAL A 18 -11.01 -2.49 2.90
CA VAL A 18 -11.17 -1.45 1.88
C VAL A 18 -9.89 -0.66 1.75
N GLY A 19 -9.29 -0.68 0.57
CA GLY A 19 -8.09 0.10 0.23
C GLY A 19 -8.35 1.12 -0.88
N ARG A 20 -7.31 1.87 -1.26
CA ARG A 20 -7.33 2.76 -2.42
C ARG A 20 -6.17 2.42 -3.36
N ARG A 21 -6.48 2.14 -4.62
CA ARG A 21 -5.49 1.86 -5.67
C ARG A 21 -5.80 2.71 -6.89
N ARG A 22 -4.82 3.47 -7.39
CA ARG A 22 -4.98 4.37 -8.56
C ARG A 22 -6.26 5.22 -8.48
N HIS A 23 -6.43 5.92 -7.37
CA HIS A 23 -7.59 6.79 -7.08
C HIS A 23 -8.96 6.10 -6.99
N ARG A 24 -9.03 4.76 -7.00
CA ARG A 24 -10.28 4.00 -6.84
C ARG A 24 -10.29 3.22 -5.53
N PHE A 25 -11.46 3.09 -4.92
CA PHE A 25 -11.65 2.20 -3.78
C PHE A 25 -11.74 0.75 -4.25
N VAL A 26 -11.07 -0.14 -3.52
CA VAL A 26 -11.03 -1.58 -3.82
C VAL A 26 -11.29 -2.38 -2.57
N HIS A 27 -11.98 -3.51 -2.71
CA HIS A 27 -12.14 -4.52 -1.67
C HIS A 27 -11.08 -5.59 -1.88
N VAL A 28 -10.32 -5.92 -0.85
CA VAL A 28 -9.24 -6.91 -0.93
C VAL A 28 -9.39 -7.88 0.24
N PRO A 29 -9.45 -9.20 0.01
CA PRO A 29 -9.52 -10.19 1.09
C PRO A 29 -8.37 -10.04 2.07
N ILE A 30 -8.63 -10.21 3.37
CA ILE A 30 -7.61 -10.02 4.42
C ILE A 30 -6.40 -10.93 4.17
N ALA A 31 -6.64 -12.20 3.81
CA ALA A 31 -5.59 -13.18 3.52
C ALA A 31 -4.61 -12.71 2.42
N TYR A 32 -5.09 -11.95 1.42
CA TYR A 32 -4.23 -11.43 0.37
C TYR A 32 -3.40 -10.23 0.83
N VAL A 33 -4.00 -9.37 1.66
CA VAL A 33 -3.32 -8.18 2.22
C VAL A 33 -2.17 -8.60 3.16
N THR A 34 -2.36 -9.68 3.92
CA THR A 34 -1.35 -10.17 4.87
C THR A 34 -0.29 -11.07 4.24
N HIS A 35 -0.51 -11.57 3.01
CA HIS A 35 0.41 -12.49 2.36
C HIS A 35 1.76 -11.85 2.00
N ARG A 36 1.77 -10.57 1.62
CA ARG A 36 2.99 -9.84 1.29
C ARG A 36 2.86 -8.36 1.60
N THR A 37 3.90 -7.79 2.18
CA THR A 37 3.99 -6.35 2.43
C THR A 37 4.47 -5.59 1.19
N HIS A 38 4.00 -4.36 1.02
CA HIS A 38 4.47 -3.47 -0.03
C HIS A 38 5.75 -2.78 0.45
N GLY A 39 6.91 -3.32 0.05
CA GLY A 39 8.21 -2.71 0.30
C GLY A 39 8.54 -1.59 -0.68
N VAL A 40 9.40 -0.67 -0.26
CA VAL A 40 10.06 0.27 -1.19
C VAL A 40 11.13 -0.50 -1.97
N SER A 41 11.20 -0.28 -3.28
CA SER A 41 12.27 -0.84 -4.11
C SER A 41 13.54 -0.02 -3.92
N PRO A 42 14.66 -0.59 -3.44
CA PRO A 42 15.92 0.13 -3.30
C PRO A 42 16.44 0.64 -4.66
N ASP A 43 16.23 -0.12 -5.73
CA ASP A 43 16.67 0.26 -7.09
C ASP A 43 15.64 1.13 -7.84
N GLY A 44 14.65 1.70 -7.14
CA GLY A 44 13.55 2.45 -7.75
C GLY A 44 13.62 3.96 -7.52
N ASP A 45 12.93 4.72 -8.37
CA ASP A 45 12.92 6.20 -8.36
C ASP A 45 12.61 6.81 -6.98
N LEU A 46 11.70 6.19 -6.22
CA LEU A 46 11.34 6.65 -4.88
C LEU A 46 12.55 6.62 -3.94
N TRP A 47 13.34 5.54 -3.97
CA TRP A 47 14.51 5.41 -3.11
C TRP A 47 15.68 6.25 -3.63
N LEU A 48 15.84 6.35 -4.96
CA LEU A 48 16.81 7.25 -5.58
C LEU A 48 16.60 8.70 -5.13
N SER A 49 15.34 9.16 -5.11
CA SER A 49 14.98 10.50 -4.63
C SER A 49 15.41 10.73 -3.17
N VAL A 50 15.30 9.69 -2.33
CA VAL A 50 15.76 9.76 -0.93
C VAL A 50 17.28 9.96 -0.91
N LEU A 51 18.04 9.14 -1.63
CA LEU A 51 19.51 9.21 -1.68
C LEU A 51 20.00 10.58 -2.15
N GLU A 52 19.40 11.14 -3.20
CA GLU A 52 19.73 12.48 -3.70
C GLU A 52 19.42 13.57 -2.66
N SER A 53 18.27 13.48 -1.99
CA SER A 53 17.84 14.48 -1.00
C SER A 53 18.66 14.45 0.28
N THR A 54 19.15 13.27 0.70
CA THR A 54 19.95 13.10 1.91
C THR A 54 21.44 13.13 1.62
N SER A 55 21.86 13.16 0.35
CA SER A 55 23.25 12.99 -0.09
C SER A 55 23.90 11.71 0.44
N GLN A 56 23.11 10.66 0.64
CA GLN A 56 23.60 9.36 1.08
C GLN A 56 24.20 8.58 -0.11
N PRO A 57 25.27 7.80 0.12
CA PRO A 57 25.83 6.96 -0.93
C PRO A 57 24.86 5.86 -1.36
N HIS A 58 24.90 5.50 -2.63
CA HIS A 58 24.03 4.45 -3.19
C HIS A 58 24.31 3.07 -2.60
N ASP A 59 25.53 2.83 -2.14
CA ASP A 59 25.92 1.62 -1.43
C ASP A 59 26.41 2.00 -0.02
N MET A 60 25.81 1.40 1.00
CA MET A 60 26.17 1.59 2.41
C MET A 60 27.10 0.47 2.88
N THR A 61 28.12 0.14 2.09
CA THR A 61 29.21 -0.76 2.50
C THR A 61 30.26 0.00 3.31
#